data_AF-A0AA38Z0I6-F1
#
_entry.id   AF-A0AA38Z0I6-F1
#
_cell.length_a   1.000
_cell.length_b   1.000
_cell.length_c   1.000
_cell.angle_alpha   90.00
_cell.angle_beta   90.00
_cell.angle_gamma   90.00
#
_symmetry.space_group_name_H-M   'P 1'
#
loop_
_entity.id
_entity.type
_entity.pdbx_description
1 polymer ?
#
loop_
_entity_poly.entity_id
_entity_poly.type
_entity_poly.pdbx_seq_one_letter_code
_entity_poly.pdbx_strand_id
1 'polypeptide(L)'
;MMMEFNRSRSLSSDAVDGESDGGLCGGSEVAASCPVKCFRPDPVCGVDGVTYWCGCAEARCAGTAVAHFGICEVGNGSAGQALLLVHIVWLMVLGFSVLFGLF
;
A
#
# COMPACT_ATOMS: atom_id res chain seq x y z
N MET A 1 -24.78 29.33 28.12
CA MET A 1 -23.46 30.00 28.06
C MET A 1 -22.39 28.91 27.97
N MET A 2 -21.44 29.08 27.07
CA MET A 2 -20.62 28.05 26.41
C MET A 2 -19.67 27.29 27.35
N MET A 3 -19.53 25.98 27.16
CA MET A 3 -18.39 25.21 27.69
C MET A 3 -17.26 25.31 26.65
N GLU A 4 -16.29 26.18 26.91
CA GLU A 4 -15.06 26.26 26.12
C GLU A 4 -14.14 25.09 26.47
N PHE A 5 -14.19 24.03 25.66
CA PHE A 5 -13.21 22.95 25.69
C PHE A 5 -11.95 23.42 24.97
N ASN A 6 -11.15 24.21 25.68
CA ASN A 6 -9.89 24.77 25.19
C ASN A 6 -8.85 23.66 25.02
N ARG A 7 -8.78 23.16 23.79
CA ARG A 7 -7.89 22.13 23.25
C ARG A 7 -6.47 22.68 23.14
N SER A 8 -5.75 22.74 24.27
CA SER A 8 -4.36 23.24 24.30
C SER A 8 -3.39 22.44 25.18
N ARG A 9 -3.69 21.19 25.55
CA ARG A 9 -2.75 20.30 26.29
C ARG A 9 -2.34 19.07 25.50
N SER A 10 -1.57 19.25 24.44
CA SER A 10 -0.71 18.16 23.95
C SER A 10 0.58 18.70 23.32
N LEU A 11 1.17 19.72 23.94
CA LEU A 11 2.63 19.89 23.92
C LEU A 11 3.16 19.43 25.27
N SER A 12 3.59 18.18 25.32
CA SER A 12 4.60 17.66 26.25
C SER A 12 5.19 16.43 25.56
N SER A 13 6.34 16.59 24.91
CA SER A 13 7.65 16.28 25.50
C SER A 13 7.88 14.78 25.55
N ASP A 14 8.48 14.23 24.49
CA ASP A 14 9.32 13.04 24.61
C ASP A 14 10.52 13.23 23.68
N ALA A 15 11.69 13.44 24.28
CA ALA A 15 12.97 13.18 23.64
C ALA A 15 13.04 11.66 23.43
N VAL A 16 13.12 11.21 22.18
CA VAL A 16 13.30 9.78 21.89
C VAL A 16 14.75 9.55 21.48
N ASP A 17 15.58 9.31 22.49
CA ASP A 17 16.77 8.47 22.31
C ASP A 17 16.30 7.02 22.19
N GLY A 18 16.65 6.35 21.08
CA GLY A 18 16.46 4.91 20.92
C GLY A 18 15.74 4.51 19.65
N GLU A 19 16.55 4.06 18.69
CA GLU A 19 16.20 3.26 17.51
C GLU A 19 14.99 2.33 17.72
N SER A 20 13.87 2.59 17.04
CA SER A 20 12.91 1.56 16.60
C SER A 20 11.83 2.15 15.71
N ASP A 21 11.89 1.84 14.41
CA ASP A 21 10.78 1.77 13.45
C ASP A 21 9.67 2.82 13.60
N GLY A 22 10.06 4.10 13.52
CA GLY A 22 9.13 5.20 13.30
C GLY A 22 8.57 5.08 11.89
N GLY A 23 7.50 4.28 11.73
CA GLY A 23 6.80 4.13 10.47
C GLY A 23 6.63 5.49 9.81
N LEU A 24 6.96 5.57 8.52
CA LEU A 24 7.11 6.80 7.72
C LEU A 24 5.89 7.76 7.75
N CYS A 25 4.81 7.29 8.36
CA CYS A 25 3.53 7.95 8.56
C CYS A 25 3.37 8.40 10.02
N GLY A 26 3.61 9.68 10.28
CA GLY A 26 3.45 10.31 11.61
C GLY A 26 2.15 9.90 12.32
N GLY A 27 2.28 9.52 13.59
CA GLY A 27 1.21 8.99 14.44
C GLY A 27 0.06 9.95 14.65
N SER A 28 -1.14 9.56 14.23
CA SER A 28 -2.38 10.12 14.78
C SER A 28 -3.47 9.05 14.68
N GLU A 29 -3.71 8.43 15.84
CA GLU A 29 -4.96 7.82 16.32
C GLU A 29 -5.80 7.02 15.31
N VAL A 30 -5.75 5.69 15.46
CA VAL A 30 -6.67 4.74 14.83
C VAL A 30 -8.08 5.04 15.33
N ALA A 31 -8.81 5.89 14.59
CA ALA A 31 -10.25 6.04 14.80
C ALA A 31 -10.93 4.74 14.38
N ALA A 32 -11.82 4.20 15.23
CA ALA A 32 -12.57 2.96 15.03
C ALA A 32 -13.53 2.96 13.81
N SER A 33 -13.42 3.98 12.95
CA SER A 33 -14.07 4.09 11.66
C SER A 33 -13.05 4.73 10.73
N CYS A 34 -12.72 4.06 9.62
CA CYS A 34 -11.77 4.57 8.63
C CYS A 34 -12.49 5.14 7.40
N PRO A 35 -13.02 6.38 7.44
CA PRO A 35 -13.45 7.06 6.23
C PRO A 35 -12.22 7.61 5.49
N VAL A 36 -11.42 6.71 4.91
CA VAL A 36 -10.25 7.10 4.11
C VAL A 36 -10.75 7.81 2.86
N LYS A 37 -10.50 9.12 2.75
CA LYS A 37 -10.90 9.95 1.61
C LYS A 37 -9.65 10.37 0.84
N CYS A 38 -9.45 9.74 -0.31
CA CYS A 38 -8.28 9.98 -1.15
C CYS A 38 -8.74 10.56 -2.46
N PHE A 39 -8.46 11.85 -2.65
CA PHE A 39 -8.70 12.53 -3.92
C PHE A 39 -7.46 12.47 -4.83
N ARG A 40 -6.29 12.22 -4.24
CA ARG A 40 -5.03 12.05 -4.95
C ARG A 40 -4.41 10.69 -4.59
N PRO A 41 -3.94 9.93 -5.57
CA PRO A 41 -3.20 8.71 -5.31
C PRO A 41 -1.84 9.07 -4.70
N ASP A 42 -1.57 8.52 -3.52
CA ASP A 42 -0.31 8.60 -2.79
C ASP A 42 0.13 7.15 -2.49
N PRO A 43 0.77 6.46 -3.45
CA PRO A 43 1.10 5.06 -3.29
C PRO A 43 2.18 4.88 -2.21
N VAL A 44 1.98 3.93 -1.30
CA VAL A 44 2.97 3.52 -0.29
C VAL A 44 3.05 2.00 -0.23
N CYS A 45 4.23 1.48 0.09
CA CYS A 45 4.44 0.07 0.29
C CYS A 45 4.36 -0.26 1.77
N GLY A 46 3.43 -1.13 2.13
CA GLY A 46 3.39 -1.69 3.48
C GLY A 46 4.50 -2.72 3.71
N VAL A 47 4.79 -2.97 4.99
CA VAL A 47 5.68 -4.07 5.43
C VAL A 47 5.15 -5.46 5.03
N ASP A 48 3.88 -5.55 4.67
CA ASP A 48 3.21 -6.72 4.13
C ASP A 48 3.44 -6.93 2.63
N GLY A 49 4.16 -6.02 1.96
CA GLY A 49 4.37 -6.06 0.51
C GLY A 49 3.14 -5.66 -0.30
N VAL A 50 2.11 -5.09 0.34
CA VAL A 50 0.92 -4.58 -0.32
C VAL A 50 1.11 -3.10 -0.62
N THR A 51 0.73 -2.69 -1.84
CA THR A 51 0.71 -1.27 -2.21
C THR A 51 -0.62 -0.65 -1.80
N TYR A 52 -0.56 0.35 -0.93
CA TYR A 52 -1.67 1.15 -0.46
C TYR A 52 -1.70 2.48 -1.25
N TRP A 53 -2.80 2.77 -1.95
CA TRP A 53 -2.95 3.89 -2.90
C TRP A 53 -3.35 5.24 -2.29
N CYS A 54 -3.93 5.19 -1.10
CA CYS A 54 -4.34 6.28 -0.23
C CYS A 54 -3.26 6.64 0.79
N GLY A 55 -2.09 6.02 0.67
CA GLY A 55 -0.93 6.29 1.48
C GLY A 55 -1.06 5.83 2.92
N CYS A 56 -0.45 6.62 3.79
CA CYS A 56 -0.37 6.38 5.22
C CYS A 56 -1.70 6.16 5.93
N ALA A 57 -2.76 6.85 5.51
CA ALA A 57 -4.08 6.78 6.16
C ALA A 57 -4.75 5.42 5.94
N GLU A 58 -4.55 4.84 4.77
CA GLU A 58 -5.02 3.51 4.42
C GLU A 58 -4.16 2.43 5.08
N ALA A 59 -2.83 2.53 4.98
CA ALA A 59 -1.93 1.54 5.58
C ALA A 59 -2.16 1.43 7.10
N ARG A 60 -2.29 2.58 7.79
CA ARG A 60 -2.62 2.60 9.23
C ARG A 60 -4.00 2.05 9.52
N CYS A 61 -4.99 2.30 8.65
CA CYS A 61 -6.32 1.72 8.82
C CYS A 61 -6.29 0.18 8.70
N ALA A 62 -5.48 -0.34 7.78
CA ALA A 62 -5.24 -1.78 7.64
C ALA A 62 -4.41 -2.36 8.81
N GLY A 63 -3.89 -1.52 9.71
CA GLY A 63 -3.00 -1.94 10.79
C GLY A 63 -1.58 -2.27 10.31
N THR A 64 -1.22 -1.81 9.12
CA THR A 64 0.05 -2.11 8.46
C THR A 64 1.00 -0.92 8.55
N ALA A 65 2.25 -1.19 8.93
CA ALA A 65 3.32 -0.19 8.88
C ALA A 65 3.78 0.05 7.43
N VAL A 66 4.17 1.28 7.09
CA VAL A 66 4.70 1.62 5.78
C VAL A 66 6.21 1.39 5.76
N ALA A 67 6.66 0.49 4.87
CA ALA A 67 8.07 0.18 4.65
C ALA A 67 8.78 1.27 3.84
N HIS A 68 8.15 1.75 2.76
CA HIS A 68 8.66 2.85 1.96
C HIS A 68 7.53 3.58 1.22
N PHE A 69 7.76 4.84 0.86
CA PHE A 69 6.87 5.57 -0.05
C PHE A 69 7.02 5.04 -1.48
N GLY A 70 5.94 5.09 -2.26
CA GLY A 70 5.86 4.53 -3.59
C GLY A 70 5.21 3.14 -3.63
N ILE A 71 5.04 2.61 -4.84
CA ILE A 71 4.60 1.24 -5.03
C ILE A 71 5.63 0.27 -4.44
N CYS A 72 5.19 -0.88 -3.92
CA CYS A 72 6.14 -1.93 -3.56
C CYS A 72 6.97 -2.31 -4.79
N GLU A 73 8.27 -2.53 -4.62
CA GLU A 73 9.10 -3.09 -5.67
C GLU A 73 8.60 -4.50 -5.98
N VAL A 74 7.72 -4.59 -6.98
CA VAL A 74 7.24 -5.85 -7.53
C VAL A 74 8.35 -6.39 -8.43
N GLY A 75 9.47 -6.78 -7.83
CA GLY A 75 10.60 -7.41 -8.53
C GLY A 75 10.25 -8.78 -9.11
N ASN A 76 9.09 -9.39 -8.79
CA ASN A 76 8.70 -10.68 -9.38
C ASN A 76 7.21 -11.06 -9.25
N GLY A 77 6.30 -10.12 -9.01
CA GLY A 77 4.99 -10.46 -8.44
C GLY A 77 3.82 -9.73 -9.07
N SER A 78 3.63 -9.88 -10.38
CA SER A 78 2.31 -9.66 -10.92
C SER A 78 1.32 -10.59 -10.21
N ALA A 79 0.53 -10.08 -9.26
CA ALA A 79 -0.53 -10.83 -8.58
C ALA A 79 -1.73 -11.12 -9.52
N GLY A 80 -1.44 -11.37 -10.81
CA GLY A 80 -2.41 -11.65 -11.86
C GLY A 80 -1.85 -11.82 -13.28
N GLN A 81 -0.54 -11.69 -13.55
CA GLN A 81 -0.02 -11.72 -14.93
C GLN A 81 0.84 -12.94 -15.29
N ALA A 82 1.22 -13.79 -14.32
CA ALA A 82 1.93 -15.04 -14.63
C ALA A 82 1.06 -15.98 -15.49
N LEU A 83 -0.24 -16.07 -15.20
CA LEU A 83 -1.19 -16.87 -15.97
C LEU A 83 -1.42 -16.27 -17.37
N LEU A 84 -1.40 -14.94 -17.49
CA LEU A 84 -1.54 -14.24 -18.78
C LEU A 84 -0.37 -14.55 -19.72
N LEU A 85 0.87 -14.53 -19.21
CA LEU A 85 2.05 -14.86 -20.02
C LEU A 85 2.04 -16.31 -20.51
N VAL A 86 1.71 -17.27 -19.65
CA VAL A 86 1.58 -18.69 -20.04
C VAL A 86 0.49 -18.87 -21.10
N HIS A 87 -0.66 -18.20 -20.92
CA HIS A 87 -1.77 -18.25 -21.88
C HIS A 87 -1.39 -17.64 -23.24
N ILE A 88 -0.69 -16.50 -23.25
CA ILE A 88 -0.22 -15.85 -24.49
C ILE A 88 0.79 -16.74 -25.23
N VAL A 89 1.75 -17.34 -24.53
CA VAL A 89 2.74 -18.24 -25.14
C VAL A 89 2.05 -19.48 -25.75
N TRP A 90 1.09 -20.07 -25.04
CA TRP A 90 0.34 -21.22 -25.55
C TRP A 90 -0.46 -20.88 -26.81
N LEU A 91 -1.14 -19.73 -26.84
CA LEU A 91 -1.86 -19.26 -28.03
C LEU A 91 -0.92 -19.03 -29.23
N MET A 92 0.29 -18.50 -29.00
CA MET A 92 1.29 -18.33 -30.06
C MET A 92 1.77 -19.68 -30.60
N VAL A 93 2.02 -20.65 -29.72
CA VAL A 93 2.44 -22.01 -30.13
C VAL A 93 1.33 -22.69 -30.93
N LEU A 94 0.08 -22.69 -30.43
CA LEU A 94 -1.05 -23.27 -31.16
C LEU A 94 -1.31 -22.58 -32.51
N GLY A 95 -1.25 -21.25 -32.55
CA GLY A 95 -1.41 -20.48 -33.78
C GLY A 95 -0.33 -20.84 -34.81
N PHE A 96 0.93 -20.95 -34.37
CA PHE A 96 2.03 -21.36 -35.22
C PHE A 96 1.86 -22.81 -35.71
N SER A 97 1.47 -23.75 -34.85
CA SER A 97 1.23 -25.14 -35.25
C SER A 97 0.15 -25.28 -36.34
N VAL A 98 -0.92 -24.47 -36.24
CA VAL A 98 -1.99 -24.42 -37.26
C VAL A 98 -1.51 -23.74 -38.55
N LEU A 99 -0.78 -22.63 -38.45
CA LEU A 99 -0.28 -21.89 -39.62
C LEU A 99 0.75 -22.70 -40.43
N PHE A 100 1.62 -23.44 -39.76
CA PHE A 100 2.64 -24.29 -40.40
C PHE A 100 2.12 -25.67 -40.81
N GLY A 101 0.84 -25.97 -40.58
CA GLY A 101 0.23 -27.22 -41.01
C GLY A 101 0.86 -28.47 -40.37
N LEU A 102 1.37 -28.35 -39.16
CA LEU A 102 1.97 -29.46 -38.39
C LEU A 102 0.90 -30.34 -37.70
N PHE A 103 -0.26 -30.48 -38.34
CA PHE A 103 -1.40 -31.28 -37.87
C PHE A 103 -1.79 -32.33 -38.90
#